data_AF-A0A3A0FQV1-F1
#
_entry.id   AF-A0A3A0FQV1-F1
#
_cell.length_a   1.000
_cell.length_b   1.000
_cell.length_c   1.000
_cell.angle_alpha   90.00
_cell.angle_beta   90.00
_cell.angle_gamma   90.00
#
_symmetry.space_group_name_H-M   'P 1'
#
loop_
_entity.id
_entity.type
_entity.pdbx_description
1 polymer ?
#
loop_
_entity_poly.entity_id
_entity_poly.type
_entity_poly.pdbx_seq_one_letter_code
_entity_poly.pdbx_strand_id
1 'polypeptide(L)'
;MKRREEMNWRERLYLIEVAKGVMLTFGKLIKNLTLHILHLFGFRKSLPAAASIQYPNERRNYPARFRGRHRLTLYPNGDIRCTSCFLCATACPARCIYI
;
A
#
# COMPACT_ATOMS: atom_id res chain seq x y z
N MET A 1 31.30 14.12 7.60
CA MET A 1 30.30 14.63 8.57
C MET A 1 31.08 15.34 9.65
N LYS A 2 30.94 16.66 9.80
CA LYS A 2 31.69 17.46 10.80
C LYS A 2 31.28 17.06 12.22
N ARG A 3 32.22 17.09 13.17
CA ARG A 3 31.92 16.88 14.59
C ARG A 3 31.11 18.08 15.12
N ARG A 4 30.23 17.89 16.12
CA ARG A 4 29.35 18.97 16.64
C ARG A 4 30.14 20.22 17.08
N GLU A 5 31.36 20.04 17.57
CA GLU A 5 32.31 21.10 17.95
C GLU A 5 32.77 21.95 16.76
N GLU A 6 32.83 21.37 15.55
CA GLU A 6 33.32 21.99 14.32
C GLU A 6 32.20 22.64 13.48
N MET A 7 30.95 22.49 13.90
CA MET A 7 29.79 23.01 13.19
C MET A 7 29.52 24.47 13.54
N ASN A 8 29.23 25.26 12.51
CA ASN A 8 28.82 26.65 12.70
C ASN A 8 27.45 26.71 13.42
N TRP A 9 27.12 27.82 14.08
CA TRP A 9 25.86 27.94 14.84
C TRP A 9 24.61 27.66 13.99
N ARG A 10 24.65 28.01 12.69
CA ARG A 10 23.58 27.72 11.72
C ARG A 10 23.44 26.22 11.41
N GLU A 11 24.55 25.50 11.34
CA GLU A 11 24.59 24.05 11.13
C GLU A 11 24.10 23.31 12.38
N ARG A 12 24.35 23.86 13.58
CA ARG A 12 23.84 23.31 14.86
C ARG A 12 22.34 23.48 15.06
N LEU A 13 21.74 24.55 14.55
CA LEU A 13 20.30 24.81 14.67
C LEU A 13 19.47 24.07 13.61
N TYR A 14 20.10 23.41 12.63
CA TYR A 14 19.46 22.64 11.56
C TYR A 14 18.40 23.41 10.75
N LEU A 15 18.45 24.76 10.74
CA LEU A 15 17.40 25.59 10.12
C LEU A 15 17.29 25.34 8.62
N ILE A 16 18.40 25.07 7.95
CA ILE A 16 18.43 24.83 6.50
C ILE A 16 17.80 23.47 6.18
N GLU A 17 18.12 22.45 6.96
CA GLU A 17 17.57 21.10 6.83
C GLU A 17 16.07 21.08 7.12
N VAL A 18 15.65 21.78 8.18
CA VAL A 18 14.23 21.96 8.52
C VAL A 18 13.50 22.69 7.40
N ALA A 19 14.04 23.80 6.90
CA ALA A 19 13.44 24.54 5.79
C ALA A 19 13.31 23.68 4.52
N LYS A 20 14.32 22.87 4.19
CA LYS A 20 14.26 21.90 3.09
C LYS A 20 13.15 20.88 3.29
N GLY A 21 13.03 20.31 4.50
CA GLY A 21 11.97 19.36 4.82
C GLY A 21 10.57 19.97 4.70
N VAL A 22 10.38 21.17 5.26
CA VAL A 22 9.12 21.92 5.17
C VAL A 22 8.78 22.27 3.72
N MET A 23 9.75 22.68 2.92
CA MET A 23 9.53 22.99 1.50
C MET A 23 9.02 21.77 0.72
N LEU A 24 9.59 20.59 0.95
CA LEU A 24 9.16 19.35 0.29
C LEU A 24 7.74 18.95 0.69
N THR A 25 7.42 19.00 1.99
CA THR A 25 6.08 18.63 2.50
C THR A 25 5.03 19.63 2.06
N PHE A 26 5.34 20.93 2.12
CA PHE A 26 4.44 21.99 1.70
C PHE A 26 4.17 21.93 0.19
N GLY A 27 5.18 21.63 -0.63
CA GLY A 27 4.99 21.40 -2.06
C GLY A 27 4.04 20.25 -2.35
N LYS A 28 4.12 19.15 -1.58
CA LYS A 28 3.19 18.02 -1.72
C LYS A 28 1.77 18.37 -1.26
N LEU A 29 1.64 19.14 -0.19
CA LEU A 29 0.36 19.64 0.32
C LEU A 29 -0.35 20.50 -0.74
N ILE A 30 0.35 21.49 -1.31
CA ILE A 30 -0.20 22.36 -2.36
C ILE A 30 -0.63 21.53 -3.57
N LYS A 31 0.21 20.60 -4.04
CA LYS A 31 -0.11 19.73 -5.18
C LYS A 31 -1.38 18.89 -4.93
N ASN A 32 -1.52 18.28 -3.78
CA ASN A 32 -2.68 17.45 -3.48
C ASN A 32 -3.94 18.33 -3.29
N LEU A 33 -3.84 19.44 -2.56
CA LEU A 33 -4.95 20.35 -2.32
C LEU A 33 -5.50 20.95 -3.63
N THR A 34 -4.60 21.40 -4.51
CA THR A 34 -4.99 21.93 -5.84
C THR A 34 -5.70 20.87 -6.69
N LEU A 35 -5.23 19.61 -6.69
CA LEU A 35 -5.93 18.53 -7.39
C LEU A 35 -7.32 18.25 -6.81
N HIS A 36 -7.47 18.27 -5.49
CA HIS A 36 -8.78 18.12 -4.84
C HIS A 36 -9.74 19.27 -5.20
N ILE A 37 -9.26 20.51 -5.21
CA ILE A 37 -10.04 21.66 -5.65
C ILE A 37 -10.48 21.50 -7.11
N LEU A 38 -9.57 21.10 -8.00
CA LEU A 38 -9.90 20.84 -9.41
C LEU A 38 -10.95 19.72 -9.57
N HIS A 39 -10.89 18.67 -8.76
CA HIS A 39 -11.88 17.60 -8.77
C HIS A 39 -13.29 18.08 -8.39
N LEU A 40 -13.40 19.00 -7.42
CA LEU A 40 -14.67 19.61 -7.02
C LEU A 40 -15.29 20.40 -8.18
N PHE A 41 -14.48 21.09 -8.97
CA PHE A 41 -14.92 21.83 -10.16
C PHE A 41 -15.04 20.99 -11.44
N GLY A 42 -14.94 19.66 -11.35
CA GLY A 42 -15.14 18.77 -12.50
C GLY A 42 -13.90 18.50 -13.37
N PHE A 43 -12.76 19.13 -13.07
CA PHE A 43 -11.54 19.01 -13.88
C PHE A 43 -10.59 17.92 -13.36
N ARG A 44 -9.77 17.33 -14.27
CA ARG A 44 -8.67 16.38 -13.97
C ARG A 44 -9.01 15.15 -13.10
N LYS A 45 -10.27 14.71 -13.05
CA LYS A 45 -10.74 13.54 -12.26
C LYS A 45 -10.02 12.21 -12.56
N SER A 46 -9.32 12.08 -13.68
CA SER A 46 -8.56 10.88 -14.05
C SER A 46 -7.25 10.70 -13.27
N LEU A 47 -6.74 11.77 -12.64
CA LEU A 47 -5.51 11.72 -11.86
C LEU A 47 -5.84 11.54 -10.37
N PRO A 48 -5.12 10.67 -9.64
CA PRO A 48 -5.33 10.53 -8.21
C PRO A 48 -4.84 11.79 -7.46
N ALA A 49 -5.75 12.48 -6.77
CA ALA A 49 -5.42 13.66 -5.96
C ALA A 49 -4.64 13.30 -4.67
N ALA A 50 -4.73 12.05 -4.23
CA ALA A 50 -4.03 11.50 -3.07
C ALA A 50 -3.53 10.07 -3.35
N ALA A 51 -2.58 9.60 -2.54
CA ALA A 51 -2.07 8.22 -2.65
C ALA A 51 -3.04 7.17 -2.05
N SER A 52 -4.08 7.61 -1.34
CA SER A 52 -5.11 6.76 -0.74
C SER A 52 -6.11 6.26 -1.79
N ILE A 53 -6.66 5.08 -1.56
CA ILE A 53 -7.74 4.49 -2.36
C ILE A 53 -9.03 4.57 -1.56
N GLN A 54 -10.14 4.93 -2.21
CA GLN A 54 -11.43 5.13 -1.54
C GLN A 54 -12.20 3.81 -1.35
N TYR A 55 -11.74 2.97 -0.43
CA TYR A 55 -12.46 1.75 -0.05
C TYR A 55 -13.78 2.08 0.67
N PRO A 56 -14.91 1.37 0.42
CA PRO A 56 -15.07 0.15 -0.38
C PRO A 56 -15.38 0.37 -1.87
N ASN A 57 -15.58 1.62 -2.28
CA ASN A 57 -16.00 2.00 -3.63
C ASN A 57 -14.92 1.69 -4.68
N GLU A 58 -13.66 1.90 -4.31
CA GLU A 58 -12.51 1.58 -5.13
C GLU A 58 -11.69 0.47 -4.47
N ARG A 59 -11.32 -0.57 -5.24
CA ARG A 59 -10.53 -1.70 -4.77
C ARG A 59 -9.22 -1.77 -5.56
N ARG A 60 -8.17 -2.23 -4.90
CA ARG A 60 -6.90 -2.54 -5.56
C ARG A 60 -7.11 -3.68 -6.56
N ASN A 61 -6.46 -3.57 -7.72
CA ASN A 61 -6.37 -4.69 -8.65
C ASN A 61 -5.40 -5.74 -8.08
N TYR A 62 -5.90 -6.96 -7.84
CA TYR A 62 -5.07 -8.05 -7.35
C TYR A 62 -4.41 -8.78 -8.52
N PRO A 63 -3.12 -9.18 -8.40
CA PRO A 63 -2.48 -9.98 -9.45
C PRO A 63 -3.13 -11.37 -9.56
N ALA A 64 -3.01 -12.01 -10.73
CA ALA A 64 -3.58 -13.34 -10.97
C ALA A 64 -3.12 -14.43 -9.99
N ARG A 65 -1.94 -14.27 -9.38
CA ARG A 65 -1.36 -15.20 -8.39
C ARG A 65 -1.59 -14.76 -6.93
N PHE A 66 -2.54 -13.86 -6.69
CA PHE A 66 -2.88 -13.43 -5.34
C PHE A 66 -3.40 -14.61 -4.51
N ARG A 67 -2.80 -14.84 -3.34
CA ARG A 67 -3.21 -15.88 -2.39
C ARG A 67 -4.24 -15.30 -1.42
N GLY A 68 -5.52 -15.53 -1.73
CA GLY A 68 -6.65 -15.12 -0.91
C GLY A 68 -7.19 -16.25 -0.03
N ARG A 69 -8.52 -16.32 0.07
CA ARG A 69 -9.21 -17.36 0.85
C ARG A 69 -9.10 -18.72 0.17
N HIS A 70 -8.73 -19.74 0.95
CA HIS A 70 -8.71 -21.13 0.52
C HIS A 70 -10.12 -21.59 0.13
N ARG A 71 -10.23 -22.38 -0.95
CA ARG A 71 -11.46 -23.03 -1.39
C ARG A 71 -11.15 -24.41 -1.96
N LEU A 72 -12.04 -25.37 -1.72
CA LEU A 72 -11.99 -26.65 -2.44
C LEU A 72 -12.44 -26.44 -3.89
N THR A 73 -11.77 -27.13 -4.81
CA THR A 73 -12.10 -27.08 -6.24
C THR A 73 -12.99 -28.25 -6.62
N LEU A 74 -13.80 -28.04 -7.65
CA LEU A 74 -14.72 -29.05 -8.19
C LEU A 74 -14.23 -29.57 -9.54
N TYR A 75 -14.59 -30.80 -9.87
CA TYR A 75 -14.52 -31.32 -11.23
C TYR A 75 -15.57 -30.63 -12.13
N PRO A 76 -15.45 -30.72 -13.46
CA PRO A 76 -16.48 -30.20 -14.37
C PRO A 76 -17.88 -30.77 -14.11
N ASN A 77 -17.95 -31.98 -13.54
CA ASN A 77 -19.20 -32.67 -13.23
C ASN A 77 -19.84 -32.20 -11.90
N GLY A 78 -19.19 -31.29 -11.15
CA GLY A 78 -19.69 -30.76 -9.88
C GLY A 78 -19.15 -31.45 -8.62
N ASP A 79 -18.52 -32.62 -8.75
CA ASP A 79 -17.94 -33.35 -7.61
C ASP A 79 -16.69 -32.67 -7.04
N ILE A 80 -16.45 -32.85 -5.74
CA ILE A 80 -15.28 -32.31 -5.04
C ILE A 80 -14.00 -33.03 -5.48
N ARG A 81 -12.91 -32.28 -5.74
CA ARG A 81 -11.60 -32.86 -6.13
C ARG A 81 -10.79 -33.46 -4.99
N CYS A 82 -11.15 -33.17 -3.74
CA CYS A 82 -10.46 -33.70 -2.57
C CYS A 82 -10.73 -35.20 -2.42
N THR A 83 -9.68 -36.00 -2.26
CA THR A 83 -9.75 -37.46 -2.01
C THR A 83 -9.33 -37.85 -0.60
N SER A 84 -9.20 -36.87 0.31
CA SER A 84 -8.71 -37.08 1.68
C SER A 84 -7.34 -37.78 1.74
N CYS A 85 -6.42 -37.41 0.85
CA CYS A 85 -5.07 -37.98 0.80
C CYS A 85 -4.11 -37.46 1.89
N PHE A 86 -4.56 -36.55 2.76
CA PHE A 86 -3.78 -35.90 3.82
C PHE A 86 -2.53 -35.10 3.39
N LEU A 87 -2.18 -35.04 2.11
CA LEU A 87 -1.01 -34.30 1.61
C LEU A 87 -1.04 -32.80 1.96
N CYS A 88 -2.21 -32.16 1.85
CA CYS A 88 -2.37 -30.75 2.20
C CYS A 88 -2.11 -30.49 3.68
N ALA A 89 -2.58 -31.37 4.58
CA ALA A 89 -2.36 -31.25 6.02
C ALA A 89 -0.88 -31.46 6.37
N THR A 90 -0.24 -32.46 5.76
CA THR A 90 1.19 -32.74 5.94
C THR A 90 2.08 -31.60 5.45
N ALA A 91 1.74 -30.98 4.31
CA ALA A 91 2.51 -29.88 3.72
C ALA A 91 2.31 -28.53 4.43
N CYS A 92 1.28 -28.39 5.27
CA CYS A 92 0.94 -27.12 5.91
C CYS A 92 1.97 -26.74 6.99
N PRO A 93 2.73 -25.63 6.83
CA PRO A 93 3.75 -25.25 7.81
C PRO A 93 3.15 -24.85 9.17
N ALA A 94 1.92 -24.32 9.16
CA ALA A 94 1.20 -23.92 10.38
C ALA A 94 0.36 -25.05 10.99
N ARG A 95 0.29 -26.24 10.35
CA ARG A 95 -0.56 -27.37 10.77
C ARG A 95 -2.01 -26.97 11.08
N CYS A 96 -2.58 -26.04 10.30
CA CYS A 96 -3.94 -25.51 10.53
C CYS A 96 -5.05 -26.24 9.76
N ILE A 97 -4.70 -27.28 9.00
CA ILE A 97 -5.64 -28.07 8.20
C ILE A 97 -5.97 -29.35 8.96
N TYR A 98 -7.26 -29.61 9.19
CA TYR A 98 -7.80 -30.85 9.72
C TYR A 98 -8.68 -31.51 8.66
N ILE A 99 -8.51 -32.81 8.46
CA ILE A 99 -9.15 -33.61 7.39
C ILE A 99 -9.82 -34.81 8.04
#